data_AF-A0AAU0MM27-F1
#
_entry.id   AF-A0AAU0MM27-F1
#
_cell.length_a   1.000
_cell.length_b   1.000
_cell.length_c   1.000
_cell.angle_alpha   90.00
_cell.angle_beta   90.00
_cell.angle_gamma   90.00
#
_symmetry.space_group_name_H-M   'P 1'
#
loop_
_entity.id
_entity.type
_entity.pdbx_description
1 polymer ?
#
loop_
_entity_poly.entity_id
_entity_poly.type
_entity_poly.pdbx_seq_one_letter_code
_entity_poly.pdbx_strand_id
1 'polypeptide(L)'
;MSVLGELFLPSQSHIWLLGTGAFALLISLTQAWIVSLIYYVRLNFLRSIFPSPHQLIRSHVDYCIMVGLLGFLYISTAYLEVILPNIIVFLICLGALWNPFPFVFLAMEKDVEAKRRNMSIGERAMLCIGFLPLTIGFGYTAIRVLARLLAG
;
A
#
# COMPACT_ATOMS: atom_id res chain seq x y z
N MET A 1 3.16 13.31 -33.35
CA MET A 1 3.43 13.21 -31.90
C MET A 1 3.59 14.64 -31.41
N SER A 2 2.61 15.15 -30.68
CA SER A 2 2.48 16.56 -30.31
C SER A 2 3.37 16.91 -29.12
N VAL A 3 3.76 18.18 -29.02
CA VAL A 3 4.53 18.84 -27.95
C VAL A 3 4.01 18.56 -26.52
N LEU A 4 2.76 18.10 -26.40
CA LEU A 4 2.16 17.61 -25.14
C LEU A 4 2.79 16.31 -24.62
N GLY A 5 3.41 15.49 -25.48
CA GLY A 5 4.05 14.23 -25.12
C GLY A 5 5.42 14.37 -24.44
N GLU A 6 6.11 15.49 -24.64
CA GLU A 6 7.41 15.77 -24.01
C GLU A 6 7.26 16.46 -22.63
N LEU A 7 6.09 17.06 -22.36
CA LEU A 7 5.84 17.82 -21.13
C LEU A 7 5.55 16.94 -19.90
N PHE A 8 5.38 15.62 -20.07
CA PHE A 8 5.06 14.69 -18.98
C PHE A 8 5.86 13.39 -19.07
N LEU A 9 7.16 13.45 -19.36
CA LEU A 9 8.01 12.29 -19.04
C LEU A 9 8.06 12.16 -17.51
N PRO A 10 7.46 11.10 -16.92
CA PRO A 10 7.43 10.98 -15.47
C PRO A 10 8.88 10.90 -14.96
N SER A 11 9.19 11.70 -13.94
CA SER A 11 10.43 11.54 -13.19
C SER A 11 10.56 10.10 -12.71
N GLN A 12 11.79 9.63 -12.47
CA GLN A 12 12.02 8.28 -11.97
C GLN A 12 11.16 7.98 -10.73
N SER A 13 11.01 8.97 -9.84
CA SER A 13 10.15 8.91 -8.66
C SER A 13 8.68 8.63 -9.01
N HIS A 14 8.14 9.34 -10.01
CA HIS A 14 6.76 9.16 -10.46
C HIS A 14 6.51 7.78 -11.07
N ILE A 15 7.48 7.24 -11.84
CA ILE A 15 7.40 5.88 -12.38
C ILE A 15 7.28 4.85 -11.27
N TRP A 16 8.09 4.98 -10.20
CA TRP A 16 8.04 4.07 -9.06
C TRP A 16 6.72 4.15 -8.29
N LEU A 17 6.18 5.37 -8.08
CA LEU A 17 4.89 5.55 -7.40
C LEU A 17 3.75 4.91 -8.20
N LEU A 18 3.68 5.18 -9.51
CA LEU A 18 2.65 4.61 -10.38
C LEU A 18 2.79 3.10 -10.53
N GLY A 19 4.01 2.60 -10.74
CA GLY A 19 4.28 1.17 -10.85
C GLY A 19 3.91 0.41 -9.57
N THR A 20 4.25 0.97 -8.41
CA THR A 20 3.86 0.40 -7.11
C THR A 20 2.35 0.46 -6.90
N GLY A 21 1.70 1.56 -7.30
CA GLY A 21 0.25 1.68 -7.23
C GLY A 21 -0.46 0.67 -8.13
N ALA A 22 -0.01 0.49 -9.37
CA ALA A 22 -0.54 -0.53 -10.27
C ALA A 22 -0.37 -1.94 -9.69
N PHE A 23 0.79 -2.24 -9.12
CA PHE A 23 1.05 -3.53 -8.49
C PHE A 23 0.16 -3.76 -7.26
N ALA A 24 0.04 -2.78 -6.37
CA ALA A 24 -0.85 -2.82 -5.21
C ALA A 24 -2.32 -3.01 -5.62
N LEU A 25 -2.75 -2.37 -6.71
CA LEU A 25 -4.09 -2.54 -7.27
C LEU A 25 -4.33 -3.97 -7.77
N LEU A 26 -3.35 -4.59 -8.45
CA LEU A 26 -3.45 -5.98 -8.88
C LEU A 26 -3.58 -6.95 -7.70
N ILE A 27 -2.82 -6.73 -6.63
CA ILE A 27 -2.95 -7.52 -5.38
C ILE A 27 -4.36 -7.34 -4.82
N SER A 28 -4.83 -6.09 -4.69
CA SER A 28 -6.15 -5.77 -4.17
C SER A 28 -7.27 -6.43 -4.98
N LEU A 29 -7.24 -6.36 -6.32
CA LEU A 29 -8.24 -7.00 -7.18
C LEU A 29 -8.21 -8.53 -7.05
N THR A 30 -7.02 -9.12 -6.93
CA THR A 30 -6.87 -10.56 -6.70
C THR A 30 -7.52 -10.97 -5.37
N GLN A 31 -7.29 -10.21 -4.30
CA GLN A 31 -7.92 -10.45 -3.00
C GLN A 31 -9.44 -10.31 -3.06
N ALA A 32 -9.97 -9.32 -3.78
CA ALA A 32 -11.41 -9.15 -3.98
C ALA A 32 -12.04 -10.38 -4.64
N TRP A 33 -11.41 -10.90 -5.70
CA TRP A 33 -11.85 -12.14 -6.35
C TRP A 33 -11.81 -13.34 -5.41
N ILE A 34 -10.73 -13.53 -4.66
CA ILE A 34 -10.61 -14.62 -3.68
C ILE A 34 -11.75 -14.55 -2.66
N VAL A 35 -12.00 -13.37 -2.10
CA VAL A 35 -13.11 -13.14 -1.14
C VAL A 35 -14.46 -13.48 -1.78
N SER A 36 -14.71 -13.01 -3.01
CA SER A 36 -15.95 -13.32 -3.72
C SER A 36 -16.13 -14.82 -3.97
N LEU A 37 -15.07 -15.54 -4.34
CA LEU A 37 -15.11 -17.00 -4.50
C LEU A 37 -15.40 -17.72 -3.17
N ILE A 38 -14.93 -17.21 -2.04
CA ILE A 38 -15.19 -17.77 -0.71
C ILE A 38 -16.66 -17.59 -0.28
N TYR A 39 -17.23 -16.40 -0.51
CA TYR A 39 -18.59 -16.08 -0.03
C TYR A 39 -19.68 -16.50 -1.01
N TYR A 40 -19.52 -16.20 -2.29
CA TYR A 40 -20.56 -16.43 -3.29
C TYR A 40 -20.47 -17.82 -3.92
N VAL A 41 -19.27 -18.27 -4.31
CA VAL A 41 -19.07 -19.60 -4.91
C VAL A 41 -18.89 -20.71 -3.86
N ARG A 42 -18.52 -20.34 -2.63
CA ARG A 42 -18.31 -21.24 -1.49
C ARG A 42 -17.24 -22.31 -1.74
N LEU A 43 -16.14 -21.94 -2.39
CA LEU A 43 -15.01 -22.86 -2.62
C LEU A 43 -14.32 -23.26 -1.30
N ASN A 44 -14.46 -24.53 -0.92
CA ASN A 44 -13.90 -25.08 0.34
C ASN A 44 -12.37 -25.04 0.38
N PHE A 45 -11.70 -25.19 -0.78
CA PHE A 45 -10.25 -25.08 -0.89
C PHE A 45 -9.74 -23.71 -0.40
N LEU A 46 -10.36 -22.63 -0.87
CA LEU A 46 -9.98 -21.27 -0.46
C LEU A 46 -10.30 -21.00 1.01
N ARG A 47 -11.38 -21.57 1.56
CA ARG A 47 -11.68 -21.49 2.99
C ARG A 47 -10.68 -22.22 3.87
N SER A 48 -10.05 -23.28 3.36
CA SER A 48 -8.97 -23.97 4.08
C SER A 48 -7.68 -23.15 4.11
N ILE A 49 -7.40 -22.37 3.07
CA ILE A 49 -6.22 -21.48 2.99
C ILE A 49 -6.46 -20.18 3.77
N PHE A 50 -7.66 -19.63 3.68
CA PHE A 50 -8.06 -18.39 4.33
C PHE A 50 -9.23 -18.65 5.31
N PRO A 51 -8.96 -19.23 6.49
CA PRO A 51 -9.98 -19.45 7.52
C PRO A 51 -10.61 -18.15 8.02
N SER A 52 -9.90 -17.02 7.88
CA SER A 52 -10.32 -15.69 8.33
C SER A 52 -10.47 -14.70 7.16
N PRO A 53 -11.45 -14.87 6.25
CA PRO A 53 -11.60 -14.03 5.05
C PRO A 53 -11.80 -12.54 5.35
N HIS A 54 -12.30 -12.21 6.54
CA HIS A 54 -12.46 -10.82 6.99
C HIS A 54 -11.12 -10.06 7.06
N GLN A 55 -9.99 -10.73 7.37
CA GLN A 55 -8.68 -10.09 7.33
C GLN A 55 -8.22 -9.88 5.88
N LEU A 56 -8.62 -10.75 4.95
CA LEU A 56 -8.34 -10.57 3.53
C LEU A 56 -9.08 -9.35 2.97
N ILE A 57 -10.31 -9.10 3.42
CA ILE A 57 -11.05 -7.86 3.12
C ILE A 57 -10.31 -6.63 3.67
N ARG A 58 -9.80 -6.70 4.91
CA ARG A 58 -9.01 -5.60 5.48
C ARG A 58 -7.75 -5.31 4.65
N SER A 59 -7.02 -6.35 4.26
CA SER A 59 -5.86 -6.22 3.37
C SER A 59 -6.24 -5.57 2.04
N HIS A 60 -7.35 -6.00 1.44
CA HIS A 60 -7.87 -5.46 0.18
C HIS A 60 -8.16 -3.95 0.28
N VAL A 61 -8.91 -3.55 1.32
CA VAL A 61 -9.24 -2.15 1.57
C VAL A 61 -7.97 -1.33 1.80
N ASP A 62 -7.04 -1.84 2.60
CA ASP A 62 -5.78 -1.17 2.87
C ASP A 62 -4.94 -0.99 1.60
N TYR A 63 -4.85 -2.00 0.73
CA TYR A 63 -4.20 -1.84 -0.58
C TYR A 63 -4.90 -0.79 -1.45
N CYS A 64 -6.24 -0.74 -1.47
CA CYS A 64 -6.97 0.33 -2.17
C CYS A 64 -6.62 1.72 -1.61
N ILE A 65 -6.51 1.86 -0.29
CA ILE A 65 -6.09 3.11 0.35
C ILE A 65 -4.65 3.45 -0.07
N MET A 66 -3.73 2.48 -0.08
CA MET A 66 -2.35 2.72 -0.52
C MET A 66 -2.29 3.19 -1.98
N VAL A 67 -3.09 2.60 -2.87
CA VAL A 67 -3.21 3.06 -4.27
C VAL A 67 -3.68 4.52 -4.33
N GLY A 68 -4.72 4.87 -3.56
CA GLY A 68 -5.21 6.24 -3.46
C GLY A 68 -4.14 7.22 -2.95
N LEU A 69 -3.40 6.86 -1.91
CA LEU A 69 -2.34 7.68 -1.34
C LEU A 69 -1.15 7.85 -2.31
N LEU A 70 -0.74 6.79 -3.00
CA LEU A 70 0.30 6.84 -4.04
C LEU A 70 -0.13 7.72 -5.22
N GLY A 71 -1.40 7.61 -5.64
CA GLY A 71 -1.99 8.46 -6.67
C GLY A 71 -2.02 9.93 -6.27
N PHE A 72 -2.43 10.22 -5.03
CA PHE A 72 -2.38 11.58 -4.47
C PHE A 72 -0.96 12.13 -4.45
N LEU A 73 0.02 11.35 -3.97
CA LEU A 73 1.42 11.76 -3.99
C LEU A 73 1.91 12.04 -5.41
N TYR A 74 1.67 11.13 -6.35
CA TYR A 74 2.04 11.33 -7.75
C TYR A 74 1.47 12.63 -8.32
N ILE A 75 0.17 12.87 -8.17
CA ILE A 75 -0.50 14.07 -8.69
C ILE A 75 0.06 15.32 -8.02
N SER A 76 0.15 15.33 -6.68
CA SER A 76 0.60 16.52 -5.94
C SER A 76 2.06 16.85 -6.20
N THR A 77 2.96 15.86 -6.26
CA THR A 77 4.38 16.10 -6.54
C THR A 77 4.63 16.46 -8.00
N ALA A 78 3.85 15.92 -8.94
CA ALA A 78 3.92 16.31 -10.35
C ALA A 78 3.42 17.74 -10.55
N TYR A 79 2.26 18.10 -9.98
CA TYR A 79 1.65 19.41 -10.15
C TYR A 79 2.47 20.54 -9.51
N LEU A 80 3.05 20.29 -8.33
CA LEU A 80 3.83 21.29 -7.58
C LEU A 80 5.35 21.21 -7.88
N GLU A 81 5.75 20.35 -8.82
CA GLU A 81 7.16 20.10 -9.17
C GLU A 81 8.03 19.75 -7.94
N VAL A 82 7.46 18.99 -7.00
CA VAL A 82 8.17 18.57 -5.77
C VAL A 82 9.09 17.40 -6.09
N ILE A 83 10.40 17.66 -6.05
CA ILE A 83 11.42 16.63 -6.23
C ILE A 83 11.58 15.83 -4.93
N LEU A 84 11.34 14.52 -5.02
CA LEU A 84 11.51 13.59 -3.90
C LEU A 84 12.87 12.90 -3.95
N PRO A 85 13.60 12.80 -2.81
CA PRO A 85 14.79 11.97 -2.72
C PRO A 85 14.47 10.49 -2.96
N ASN A 86 15.36 9.77 -3.63
CA ASN A 86 15.17 8.34 -3.95
C ASN A 86 14.89 7.47 -2.72
N ILE A 87 15.52 7.77 -1.58
CA ILE A 87 15.28 7.05 -0.32
C ILE A 87 13.83 7.21 0.15
N ILE A 88 13.22 8.39 -0.02
CA ILE A 88 11.83 8.63 0.37
C ILE A 88 10.88 7.86 -0.54
N VAL A 89 11.14 7.87 -1.85
CA VAL A 89 10.37 7.07 -2.82
C VAL A 89 10.43 5.59 -2.48
N PHE A 90 11.62 5.07 -2.16
CA PHE A 90 11.80 3.69 -1.73
C PHE A 90 10.98 3.36 -0.46
N LEU A 91 11.04 4.22 0.57
CA LEU A 91 10.30 4.01 1.81
C LEU A 91 8.77 4.04 1.59
N ILE A 92 8.28 4.94 0.72
CA ILE A 92 6.87 4.99 0.32
C ILE A 92 6.48 3.68 -0.37
N CYS A 93 7.24 3.23 -1.37
CA CYS A 93 6.88 2.06 -2.17
C CYS A 93 6.93 0.78 -1.32
N LEU A 94 8.00 0.62 -0.52
CA LEU A 94 8.15 -0.50 0.40
C LEU A 94 7.00 -0.51 1.42
N GLY A 95 6.73 0.63 2.06
CA GLY A 95 5.68 0.75 3.05
C GLY A 95 4.29 0.49 2.45
N ALA A 96 4.00 0.98 1.24
CA ALA A 96 2.72 0.81 0.58
C ALA A 96 2.41 -0.67 0.27
N LEU A 97 3.44 -1.47 0.00
CA LEU A 97 3.28 -2.91 -0.22
C LEU A 97 3.27 -3.70 1.09
N TRP A 98 4.15 -3.33 2.03
CA TRP A 98 4.34 -4.05 3.29
C TRP A 98 3.23 -3.79 4.30
N ASN A 99 2.63 -2.60 4.31
CA ASN A 99 1.65 -2.22 5.33
C ASN A 99 0.36 -3.07 5.30
N PRO A 100 -0.26 -3.36 4.13
CA PRO A 100 -1.44 -4.22 4.10
C PRO A 100 -1.12 -5.72 4.19
N PHE A 101 0.16 -6.10 4.07
CA PHE A 101 0.60 -7.49 3.92
C PHE A 101 0.39 -8.36 5.17
N PRO A 102 0.63 -7.89 6.41
CA PRO A 102 0.30 -8.66 7.61
C PRO A 102 -1.14 -9.16 7.68
N PHE A 103 -2.11 -8.42 7.12
CA PHE A 103 -3.50 -8.86 7.09
C PHE A 103 -3.73 -10.08 6.18
N VAL A 104 -2.91 -10.27 5.15
CA VAL A 104 -2.93 -11.50 4.32
C VAL A 104 -2.49 -12.70 5.16
N PHE A 105 -1.41 -12.56 5.92
CA PHE A 105 -0.97 -13.63 6.82
C PHE A 105 -2.00 -13.92 7.91
N LEU A 106 -2.59 -12.88 8.51
CA LEU A 106 -3.66 -13.06 9.50
C LEU A 106 -4.91 -13.71 8.88
N ALA A 107 -5.16 -13.55 7.58
CA ALA A 107 -6.27 -14.23 6.92
C ALA A 107 -6.09 -15.75 6.83
N MET A 108 -4.84 -16.23 6.88
CA MET A 108 -4.49 -17.65 6.90
C MET A 108 -4.58 -18.28 8.30
N GLU A 109 -4.73 -17.46 9.34
CA GLU A 109 -4.81 -17.91 10.72
C GLU A 109 -6.23 -18.35 11.09
N LYS A 110 -6.35 -19.49 11.78
CA LYS A 110 -7.64 -20.02 12.26
C LYS A 110 -8.19 -19.25 13.46
N ASP A 111 -7.31 -18.83 14.37
CA ASP A 111 -7.65 -18.01 15.52
C ASP A 111 -6.75 -16.77 15.57
N VAL A 112 -7.21 -15.73 14.87
CA VAL A 112 -6.52 -14.43 14.77
C VAL A 112 -6.32 -13.80 16.15
N GLU A 113 -7.27 -13.97 17.07
CA GLU A 113 -7.17 -13.36 18.39
C GLU A 113 -6.13 -14.05 19.26
N ALA A 114 -6.09 -15.39 19.25
CA ALA A 114 -5.04 -16.14 19.92
C ALA A 114 -3.66 -15.78 19.36
N LYS A 115 -3.52 -15.69 18.03
CA LYS A 115 -2.26 -15.28 17.40
C LYS A 115 -1.82 -13.87 17.84
N ARG A 116 -2.76 -12.92 17.94
CA ARG A 116 -2.47 -11.56 18.44
C ARG A 116 -2.09 -11.54 19.92
N ARG A 117 -2.79 -12.30 20.78
CA ARG A 117 -2.49 -12.38 22.22
C ARG A 117 -1.10 -12.99 22.46
N ASN A 118 -0.79 -14.07 21.74
CA ASN A 118 0.45 -14.83 21.91
C ASN A 118 1.64 -14.27 21.11
N MET A 119 1.45 -13.14 20.43
CA MET A 119 2.50 -12.50 19.65
C MET A 119 3.64 -12.04 20.56
N SER A 120 4.84 -12.53 20.28
CA SER A 120 6.06 -12.19 21.01
C SER A 120 6.37 -10.70 20.91
N ILE A 121 7.18 -10.19 21.84
CA ILE A 121 7.65 -8.79 21.80
C ILE A 121 8.35 -8.49 20.47
N GLY A 122 9.15 -9.44 19.95
CA GLY A 122 9.84 -9.31 18.67
C GLY A 122 8.88 -9.18 17.48
N GLU A 123 7.84 -10.02 17.40
CA GLU A 123 6.82 -9.94 16.34
C GLU A 123 6.05 -8.61 16.40
N ARG A 124 5.70 -8.13 17.61
CA ARG A 124 5.03 -6.83 17.80
C ARG A 124 5.93 -5.68 17.35
N ALA A 125 7.21 -5.72 17.74
CA ALA A 125 8.18 -4.71 17.33
C ALA A 125 8.37 -4.71 15.81
N MET A 126 8.46 -5.87 15.17
CA MET A 126 8.59 -5.99 13.72
C MET A 126 7.37 -5.41 12.98
N LEU A 127 6.16 -5.63 13.51
CA LEU A 127 4.94 -5.04 12.96
C LEU A 127 5.00 -3.50 13.03
N CYS A 128 5.37 -2.94 14.19
CA CYS A 128 5.49 -1.50 14.37
C CYS A 128 6.58 -0.89 13.49
N ILE A 129 7.74 -1.55 13.38
CA ILE A 129 8.84 -1.13 12.49
C ILE A 129 8.37 -1.15 11.03
N GLY A 130 7.53 -2.11 10.65
CA GLY A 130 6.92 -2.17 9.33
C GLY A 130 6.09 -0.93 8.94
N PHE A 131 5.56 -0.19 9.92
CA PHE A 131 4.83 1.06 9.67
C PHE A 131 5.73 2.28 9.47
N LEU A 132 7.00 2.22 9.91
CA LEU A 132 7.92 3.35 9.85
C LEU A 132 8.25 3.82 8.42
N PRO A 133 8.58 2.94 7.45
CA PRO A 133 8.87 3.37 6.09
C PRO A 133 7.72 4.18 5.49
N LEU A 134 6.50 3.69 5.67
CA LEU A 134 5.30 4.34 5.16
C LEU A 134 5.08 5.71 5.80
N THR A 135 5.22 5.78 7.12
CA THR A 135 4.99 7.00 7.90
C THR A 135 6.01 8.07 7.56
N ILE A 136 7.29 7.71 7.51
CA ILE A 136 8.38 8.62 7.13
C ILE A 136 8.19 9.09 5.69
N GLY A 137 7.89 8.16 4.78
CA GLY A 137 7.74 8.43 3.36
C GLY A 137 6.59 9.39 3.04
N PHE A 138 5.38 9.05 3.48
CA PHE A 138 4.21 9.91 3.29
C PHE A 138 4.33 11.22 4.08
N GLY A 139 4.79 11.16 5.34
CA GLY A 139 4.92 12.34 6.19
C GLY A 139 5.90 13.36 5.62
N TYR A 140 7.09 12.93 5.19
CA TYR A 140 8.06 13.80 4.53
C TYR A 140 7.47 14.45 3.28
N THR A 141 6.81 13.66 2.44
CA THR A 141 6.26 14.16 1.17
C THR A 141 5.13 15.16 1.42
N ALA A 142 4.24 14.89 2.37
CA ALA A 142 3.17 15.80 2.74
C ALA A 142 3.70 17.14 3.25
N ILE A 143 4.75 17.13 4.09
CA ILE A 143 5.41 18.34 4.56
C ILE A 143 6.00 19.13 3.38
N ARG A 144 6.63 18.46 2.41
CA ARG A 144 7.19 19.11 1.21
C ARG A 144 6.11 19.73 0.32
N VAL A 145 4.99 19.03 0.13
CA VAL A 145 3.83 19.52 -0.61
C VAL A 145 3.27 20.78 0.07
N LEU A 146 3.06 20.74 1.40
CA LEU A 146 2.60 21.90 2.16
C LEU A 146 3.58 23.08 2.09
N ALA A 147 4.87 22.82 2.25
CA ALA A 147 5.89 23.86 2.13
C ALA A 147 5.87 24.53 0.76
N ARG A 148 5.66 23.75 -0.32
CA ARG A 148 5.58 24.30 -1.68
C ARG A 148 4.32 25.13 -1.91
N LEU A 149 3.17 24.68 -1.41
CA LEU A 149 1.90 25.43 -1.47
C LEU A 149 1.97 26.77 -0.73
N LEU A 150 2.66 26.81 0.41
CA LEU A 150 2.80 28.03 1.20
C LEU A 150 3.85 29.00 0.64
N ALA A 151 4.77 28.53 -0.21
CA ALA A 151 5.85 29.34 -0.75
C ALA A 151 5.48 30.15 -2.01
N GLY A 152 4.36 29.85 -2.68
CA GLY A 152 4.02 30.41 -4.00
C GLY A 152 4.66 29.62 -5.12
#